data_AF-A0A6P2Z1L6-F1
#
_entry.id   AF-A0A6P2Z1L6-F1
#
_cell.length_a   1.000
_cell.length_b   1.000
_cell.length_c   1.000
_cell.angle_alpha   90.00
_cell.angle_beta   90.00
_cell.angle_gamma   90.00
#
_symmetry.space_group_name_H-M   'P 1'
#
loop_
_entity.id
_entity.type
_entity.pdbx_description
1 polymer ?
#
loop_
_entity_poly.entity_id
_entity_poly.type
_entity_poly.pdbx_seq_one_letter_code
_entity_poly.pdbx_strand_id
1 'polypeptide(L)'
;MTLVELPALTTPFIEQDWARWHDGLAALERDWFAPALAALRNGELASVDFTLCGDTSSVTLHATRGDLRKFWRRRALASLFE
;
A
#
# COMPACT_ATOMS: atom_id res chain seq x y z
N MET A 1 10.67 1.74 14.78
CA MET A 1 10.23 1.49 13.39
C MET A 1 9.77 0.05 13.34
N THR A 2 8.51 -0.19 12.97
CA THR A 2 7.92 -1.54 12.90
C THR A 2 7.77 -1.91 11.42
N LEU A 3 8.24 -3.10 11.05
CA LEU A 3 8.09 -3.66 9.70
C LEU A 3 7.18 -4.88 9.78
N VAL A 4 6.22 -4.98 8.86
CA VAL A 4 5.32 -6.12 8.75
C VAL A 4 5.29 -6.58 7.29
N GLU A 5 5.44 -7.88 7.07
CA GLU A 5 5.30 -8.52 5.77
C GLU A 5 3.86 -9.04 5.59
N LEU A 6 3.27 -8.78 4.41
CA LEU A 6 1.88 -9.11 4.11
C LEU A 6 1.80 -10.00 2.85
N PRO A 7 1.88 -11.34 2.99
CA PRO A 7 1.96 -12.27 1.86
C PRO A 7 0.59 -12.58 1.20
N ALA A 8 -0.48 -11.91 1.64
CA ALA A 8 -1.86 -12.25 1.29
C ALA A 8 -2.17 -12.27 -0.21
N LEU A 9 -1.39 -11.55 -1.03
CA LEU A 9 -1.58 -11.44 -2.48
C LEU A 9 -0.69 -12.41 -3.29
N THR A 10 0.37 -12.95 -2.70
CA THR A 10 1.39 -13.72 -3.43
C THR A 10 0.84 -15.05 -3.94
N THR A 11 0.25 -15.85 -3.05
CA THR A 11 -0.35 -17.14 -3.42
C THR A 11 -1.43 -17.02 -4.50
N PRO A 12 -2.46 -16.16 -4.37
CA PRO A 12 -3.50 -16.06 -5.40
C PRO A 12 -2.97 -15.49 -6.72
N PHE A 13 -1.91 -14.67 -6.69
CA PHE A 13 -1.25 -14.21 -7.92
C PHE A 13 -0.58 -15.36 -8.68
N ILE A 14 0.17 -16.23 -7.98
CA ILE A 14 0.80 -17.42 -8.57
C ILE A 14 -0.25 -18.40 -9.11
N GLU A 15 -1.34 -18.59 -8.38
CA GLU A 15 -2.46 -19.46 -8.76
C GLU A 15 -3.34 -18.86 -9.88
N GLN A 16 -3.12 -17.60 -10.25
CA GLN A 16 -3.97 -16.82 -11.16
C GLN A 16 -5.44 -16.76 -10.72
N ASP A 17 -5.70 -16.91 -9.41
CA ASP A 17 -7.01 -16.80 -8.81
C ASP A 17 -7.32 -15.33 -8.51
N TRP A 18 -7.85 -14.64 -9.51
CA TRP A 18 -8.15 -13.21 -9.42
C TRP A 18 -9.26 -12.88 -8.42
N ALA A 19 -10.19 -13.81 -8.17
CA ALA A 19 -11.24 -13.60 -7.18
C ALA A 19 -10.63 -13.56 -5.78
N ARG A 20 -9.82 -14.57 -5.45
CA ARG A 20 -9.11 -14.64 -4.17
C ARG A 20 -8.08 -13.53 -4.01
N TRP A 21 -7.43 -13.12 -5.10
CA TRP A 21 -6.54 -11.96 -5.09
C TRP A 21 -7.28 -10.68 -4.71
N HIS A 22 -8.46 -10.45 -5.30
CA HIS A 22 -9.28 -9.28 -4.99
C HIS A 22 -9.78 -9.29 -3.54
N ASP A 23 -10.21 -10.46 -3.03
CA ASP A 23 -10.59 -10.63 -1.62
C ASP A 23 -9.41 -10.32 -0.68
N GLY A 24 -8.21 -10.78 -1.04
CA GLY A 24 -6.98 -10.46 -0.33
C GLY A 24 -6.69 -8.97 -0.31
N LEU A 25 -6.89 -8.27 -1.44
CA LEU A 25 -6.70 -6.82 -1.52
C LEU A 25 -7.72 -6.07 -0.66
N ALA A 26 -8.98 -6.50 -0.66
CA ALA A 26 -10.02 -5.91 0.19
C ALA A 26 -9.72 -6.11 1.69
N ALA A 27 -9.14 -7.26 2.06
CA ALA A 27 -8.68 -7.48 3.43
C ALA A 27 -7.52 -6.55 3.81
N LEU A 28 -6.54 -6.35 2.92
CA LEU A 28 -5.45 -5.40 3.14
C LEU A 28 -5.95 -3.96 3.31
N GLU A 29 -6.92 -3.54 2.49
CA GLU A 29 -7.54 -2.22 2.62
C GLU A 29 -8.16 -2.04 4.01
N ARG A 30 -8.99 -3.01 4.43
CA ARG A 30 -9.72 -2.95 5.70
C ARG A 30 -8.78 -3.00 6.91
N ASP A 31 -7.80 -3.90 6.89
CA ASP A 31 -7.02 -4.25 8.07
C ASP A 31 -5.73 -3.41 8.19
N TRP A 32 -5.22 -2.86 7.09
CA TRP A 32 -3.95 -2.13 7.06
C TRP A 32 -4.06 -0.72 6.48
N PHE A 33 -4.60 -0.55 5.27
CA PHE A 33 -4.54 0.74 4.58
C PHE A 33 -5.48 1.79 5.19
N ALA A 34 -6.75 1.45 5.40
CA ALA A 34 -7.73 2.36 5.98
C ALA A 34 -7.36 2.78 7.43
N PRO A 35 -6.93 1.86 8.33
CA PRO A 35 -6.45 2.24 9.65
C PRO A 35 -5.19 3.12 9.61
N ALA A 36 -4.21 2.78 8.76
CA ALA A 36 -2.99 3.58 8.63
C ALA A 36 -3.28 5.00 8.12
N LEU A 37 -4.20 5.12 7.15
CA LEU A 37 -4.68 6.42 6.66
C LEU A 37 -5.40 7.21 7.76
N ALA A 38 -6.25 6.57 8.56
CA ALA A 38 -6.92 7.22 9.68
C ALA A 38 -5.91 7.73 10.71
N ALA A 39 -4.93 6.90 11.09
CA ALA A 39 -3.87 7.27 12.02
C ALA A 39 -3.00 8.42 11.49
N LEU A 40 -2.67 8.44 10.19
CA LEU A 40 -2.00 9.58 9.54
C LEU A 40 -2.84 10.87 9.58
N ARG A 41 -4.16 10.77 9.33
CA ARG A 41 -5.07 11.94 9.35
C ARG A 41 -5.19 12.51 10.76
N ASN A 42 -5.31 11.64 11.76
CA ASN A 42 -5.39 11.98 13.18
C ASN A 42 -4.06 12.48 13.74
N GLY A 43 -2.93 12.20 13.06
CA GLY A 43 -1.59 12.58 13.51
C GLY A 43 -0.99 11.60 14.52
N GLU A 44 -1.57 10.41 14.66
CA GLU A 44 -1.03 9.30 15.46
C GLU A 44 0.20 8.67 14.79
N LEU A 45 0.25 8.71 13.45
CA LEU A 45 1.43 8.37 12.66
C LEU A 45 1.98 9.63 11.98
N ALA A 46 3.32 9.76 12.01
CA ALA A 46 4.03 10.80 11.27
C ALA A 46 4.11 10.47 9.77
N SER A 47 4.39 9.21 9.45
CA SER A 47 4.54 8.68 8.09
C SER A 47 4.27 7.18 8.04
N VAL A 48 4.02 6.68 6.83
CA VAL A 48 3.89 5.26 6.50
C VAL A 48 4.66 4.99 5.22
N ASP A 49 5.41 3.90 5.19
CA ASP A 49 6.09 3.39 4.01
C ASP A 49 5.44 2.07 3.57
N PHE A 50 5.09 1.97 2.30
CA PHE A 50 4.58 0.76 1.68
C PHE A 50 5.56 0.25 0.64
N THR A 51 6.14 -0.92 0.87
CA THR A 51 6.97 -1.58 -0.14
C THR A 51 6.14 -2.62 -0.87
N LEU A 52 5.90 -2.40 -2.16
CA LEU A 52 5.29 -3.37 -3.05
C LEU A 52 6.41 -4.17 -3.72
N CYS A 53 6.44 -5.47 -3.47
CA CYS A 53 7.41 -6.39 -4.06
C CYS A 53 6.75 -7.10 -5.24
N GLY A 54 7.17 -6.74 -6.47
CA GLY A 54 6.84 -7.49 -7.68
C GLY A 54 7.95 -8.47 -8.05
N ASP A 55 7.73 -9.21 -9.12
CA ASP A 55 8.65 -10.27 -9.57
C ASP A 55 10.01 -9.73 -10.02
N THR A 56 10.04 -8.53 -10.61
CA THR A 56 11.25 -7.93 -11.23
C THR A 56 11.78 -6.72 -10.47
N SER A 57 10.94 -6.07 -9.66
CA SER A 57 11.28 -4.86 -8.95
C SER A 57 10.46 -4.70 -7.69
N SER A 58 10.97 -3.91 -6.76
CA SER A 58 10.20 -3.41 -5.64
C SER A 58 10.08 -1.90 -5.75
N VAL A 59 8.95 -1.36 -5.32
CA VAL A 59 8.78 0.07 -5.10
C VAL A 59 8.48 0.32 -3.64
N THR A 60 9.02 1.40 -3.10
CA THR A 60 8.60 1.92 -1.80
C THR A 60 7.87 3.24 -2.00
N LEU A 61 6.64 3.30 -1.51
CA LEU A 61 5.79 4.46 -1.50
C LEU A 61 5.81 5.05 -0.09
N HIS A 62 6.22 6.32 0.01
CA HIS A 62 6.22 7.07 1.25
C HIS A 62 4.98 7.97 1.32
N ALA A 63 4.26 7.94 2.43
CA ALA A 63 3.11 8.78 2.69
C ALA A 63 3.22 9.48 4.06
N THR A 64 3.04 10.79 4.06
CA THR A 64 2.94 11.62 5.27
C THR A 64 1.57 12.28 5.37
N ARG A 65 1.25 12.79 6.57
CA ARG A 65 0.07 13.66 6.76
C ARG A 65 0.07 14.88 5.84
N GLY A 66 1.25 15.40 5.49
CA GLY A 66 1.40 16.54 4.58
C GLY A 66 0.99 16.24 3.14
N ASP A 67 1.20 14.99 2.70
CA ASP A 67 0.84 14.54 1.35
C ASP A 67 -0.68 14.45 1.16
N LEU A 68 -1.43 14.12 2.21
CA LEU A 68 -2.89 14.09 2.21
C LEU A 68 -3.51 15.47 1.91
N ARG A 69 -2.86 16.54 2.38
CA ARG A 69 -3.28 17.92 2.08
C ARG A 69 -2.98 18.33 0.65
N LYS A 70 -2.18 17.55 -0.08
CA LYS A 70 -1.83 17.79 -1.48
C LYS A 70 -2.28 16.61 -2.34
N PHE A 71 -3.42 16.00 -2.03
CA PHE A 71 -4.02 14.91 -2.83
C PHE A 71 -4.10 15.23 -4.35
N TRP A 72 -4.19 16.51 -4.73
CA TRP A 72 -4.16 16.97 -6.13
C TRP A 72 -2.78 16.91 -6.80
N ARG A 73 -1.69 16.75 -6.03
CA ARG A 73 -0.36 16.44 -6.57
C ARG A 73 -0.30 14.93 -6.83
N ARG A 74 -0.79 14.52 -8.00
CA ARG A 74 -0.49 13.21 -8.57
C ARG A 74 1.03 13.10 -8.75
N ARG A 75 1.77 12.60 -7.76
CA ARG A 75 3.02 11.91 -8.08
C ARG A 75 2.57 10.58 -8.64
N ALA A 76 2.40 10.57 -9.95
CA ALA A 76 1.68 9.55 -10.64
C ALA A 76 2.34 8.19 -10.35
N LEU A 77 1.52 7.19 -10.06
CA LEU A 77 1.83 5.77 -10.27
C LEU A 77 2.37 5.49 -11.71
N ALA A 78 2.39 6.50 -12.59
CA ALA A 78 3.05 6.44 -13.89
C ALA A 78 4.58 6.36 -13.81
N SER A 79 5.24 6.86 -12.74
CA SER A 79 6.71 6.72 -12.62
C SER A 79 7.15 5.34 -12.11
N LEU A 80 6.19 4.44 -11.88
CA LEU A 80 6.39 3.08 -11.39
C LEU A 80 6.64 2.09 -12.54
N PHE A 81 6.47 2.55 -13.79
CA PHE A 81 6.61 1.77 -15.01
C PHE A 81 7.74 2.28 -15.94
N GLU A 82 8.59 3.19 -15.46
CA GLU A 82 9.83 3.61 -16.15
C GLU A 82 11.07 2.92 -15.59
#